data_AF-A0A7Y3DDN2-F1
#
_entry.id   AF-A0A7Y3DDN2-F1
#
_cell.length_a   1.000
_cell.length_b   1.000
_cell.length_c   1.000
_cell.angle_alpha   90.00
_cell.angle_beta   90.00
_cell.angle_gamma   90.00
#
_symmetry.space_group_name_H-M   'P 1'
#
loop_
_entity.id
_entity.type
_entity.pdbx_description
1 polymer ?
#
loop_
_entity_poly.entity_id
_entity_poly.type
_entity_poly.pdbx_seq_one_letter_code
_entity_poly.pdbx_strand_id
1 'polypeptide(L)'
;MRPLATLLLLTLGLLLPGPALAVWAPPGVDLTRPRLLLRADDVADVQAKLDGVPLPPWLDGVLDRMEANVAQAAGTPLGDDSKEAQRIMARAARNLAFLYAVDRTRVAGQVVPFPSAADRQAAGDRVKELLLNLYPRSRLAVPPPLGGWDRDISSSEELLGWAAAYDALAGAGYDFGGDEAAIVESIADLASELYLNYTVPLSAVNFALFHQNNHRSKTGASLAMAGIALAEYEAAPGSDPTGIRDPANWIDYGVGQADMIVRVALNTGDGAYAEGPFYAAFTAENLIPFARAWDRLLDGSDYPAGPHLVPSFWRHPLYARHARWLLDMTLPDGAMVHIDDGNPGRSYFFGGVPPALPDRSAYYWRWENAPTPFKTSGNVDLGPDQIVLYDPAVVPAPPDGSPTAFYVEGGNAIFRSDWSEDAVMAVALGEYDAASLCGRDRDGRG
;
A
#
# COMPACT_ATOMS: atom_id res chain seq x y z
N MET A 1 -58.62 -45.64 32.58
CA MET A 1 -58.55 -44.42 31.74
C MET A 1 -57.23 -43.72 32.08
N ARG A 2 -56.42 -43.43 31.05
CA ARG A 2 -54.99 -43.08 31.13
C ARG A 2 -54.79 -41.59 31.49
N PRO A 3 -53.72 -41.20 32.21
CA PRO A 3 -53.29 -39.81 32.26
C PRO A 3 -52.41 -39.49 31.04
N LEU A 4 -52.69 -38.37 30.37
CA LEU A 4 -51.82 -37.79 29.35
C LEU A 4 -50.62 -37.12 30.04
N ALA A 5 -49.41 -37.58 29.72
CA ALA A 5 -48.18 -36.86 30.00
C ALA A 5 -47.88 -35.94 28.80
N THR A 6 -47.95 -34.63 29.01
CA THR A 6 -47.55 -33.62 28.04
C THR A 6 -46.03 -33.47 28.10
N LEU A 7 -45.35 -33.94 27.05
CA LEU A 7 -43.91 -33.81 26.88
C LEU A 7 -43.60 -32.40 26.34
N LEU A 8 -42.99 -31.54 27.16
CA LEU A 8 -42.51 -30.23 26.75
C LEU A 8 -41.10 -30.41 26.14
N LEU A 9 -41.00 -30.43 24.82
CA LEU A 9 -39.72 -30.41 24.10
C LEU A 9 -39.19 -28.97 24.08
N LEU A 10 -38.25 -28.67 24.99
CA LEU A 10 -37.40 -27.49 24.90
C LEU A 10 -36.32 -27.74 23.84
N THR A 11 -36.54 -27.25 22.62
CA THR A 11 -35.48 -27.06 21.64
C THR A 11 -34.60 -25.88 22.09
N LEU A 12 -33.47 -26.18 22.74
CA LEU A 12 -32.35 -25.24 22.81
C LEU A 12 -31.81 -25.08 21.38
N GLY A 13 -32.17 -23.99 20.71
CA GLY A 13 -31.48 -23.56 19.52
C GLY A 13 -30.05 -23.20 19.91
N LEU A 14 -29.07 -23.93 19.37
CA LEU A 14 -27.69 -23.48 19.32
C LEU A 14 -27.66 -22.17 18.53
N LEU A 15 -27.66 -21.04 19.24
CA LEU A 15 -27.29 -19.75 18.68
C LEU A 15 -25.81 -19.85 18.33
N LEU A 16 -25.52 -20.19 17.07
CA LEU A 16 -24.20 -19.91 16.51
C LEU A 16 -23.98 -18.40 16.63
N PRO A 17 -22.85 -17.94 17.21
CA PRO A 17 -22.55 -16.52 17.23
C PRO A 17 -22.58 -16.02 15.78
N GLY A 18 -23.38 -15.00 15.53
CA GLY A 18 -23.35 -14.30 14.25
C GLY A 18 -21.96 -13.68 14.05
N PRO A 19 -21.57 -13.38 12.79
CA PRO A 19 -20.32 -12.67 12.54
C PRO A 19 -20.31 -11.37 13.36
N ALA A 20 -19.22 -11.10 14.07
CA ALA A 20 -19.03 -9.84 14.77
C ALA A 20 -19.21 -8.68 13.79
N LEU A 21 -19.97 -7.66 14.19
CA LEU A 21 -20.12 -6.45 13.40
C LEU A 21 -18.79 -5.68 13.44
N ALA A 22 -18.40 -5.08 12.32
CA ALA A 22 -17.21 -4.25 12.30
C ALA A 22 -17.39 -3.00 13.20
N VAL A 23 -16.36 -2.66 13.97
CA VAL A 23 -16.32 -1.47 14.83
C VAL A 23 -16.31 -0.22 13.95
N TRP A 24 -15.54 -0.26 12.87
CA TRP A 24 -15.61 0.70 11.79
C TRP A 24 -16.43 0.13 10.63
N ALA A 25 -17.65 0.63 10.43
CA ALA A 25 -18.56 0.21 9.36
C ALA A 25 -19.33 1.40 8.77
N PRO A 26 -18.66 2.29 8.02
CA PRO A 26 -19.34 3.41 7.38
C PRO A 26 -20.48 2.91 6.48
N PRO A 27 -21.63 3.62 6.44
CA PRO A 27 -22.77 3.18 5.64
C PRO A 27 -22.41 2.97 4.16
N GLY A 28 -22.79 1.81 3.61
CA GLY A 28 -22.59 1.49 2.20
C GLY A 28 -21.21 0.93 1.83
N VAL A 29 -20.30 0.78 2.80
CA VAL A 29 -18.98 0.17 2.53
C VAL A 29 -19.03 -1.34 2.72
N ASP A 30 -18.63 -2.08 1.68
CA ASP A 30 -18.46 -3.53 1.75
C ASP A 30 -17.09 -3.89 2.33
N LEU A 31 -17.13 -4.44 3.54
CA LEU A 31 -15.98 -4.89 4.31
C LEU A 31 -15.68 -6.38 4.11
N THR A 32 -16.30 -7.06 3.16
CA THR A 32 -15.98 -8.45 2.85
C THR A 32 -14.52 -8.60 2.42
N ARG A 33 -13.79 -9.51 3.08
CA ARG A 33 -12.40 -9.85 2.72
C ARG A 33 -12.37 -10.78 1.48
N PRO A 34 -11.33 -10.72 0.63
CA PRO A 34 -10.22 -9.78 0.69
C PRO A 34 -10.67 -8.38 0.25
N ARG A 35 -10.10 -7.34 0.87
CA ARG A 35 -10.49 -5.92 0.69
C ARG A 35 -9.30 -4.95 0.62
N LEU A 36 -8.07 -5.45 0.66
CA LEU A 36 -6.87 -4.64 0.43
C LEU A 36 -6.25 -4.88 -0.95
N LEU A 37 -5.73 -6.10 -1.22
CA LEU A 37 -5.02 -6.40 -2.47
C LEU A 37 -5.96 -6.62 -3.68
N LEU A 38 -7.10 -7.25 -3.47
CA LEU A 38 -8.11 -7.53 -4.50
C LEU A 38 -9.44 -7.87 -3.82
N ARG A 39 -10.55 -7.90 -4.57
CA ARG A 39 -11.85 -8.42 -4.11
C ARG A 39 -11.97 -9.86 -4.57
N ALA A 40 -12.90 -10.59 -3.97
CA ALA A 40 -13.29 -11.91 -4.47
C ALA A 40 -13.66 -11.86 -5.97
N ASP A 41 -14.38 -10.82 -6.41
CA ASP A 41 -14.80 -10.67 -7.81
C ASP A 41 -13.64 -10.38 -8.77
N ASP A 42 -12.52 -9.84 -8.29
CA ASP A 42 -11.32 -9.59 -9.11
C ASP A 42 -10.54 -10.89 -9.43
N VAL A 43 -10.77 -11.97 -8.66
CA VAL A 43 -9.92 -13.18 -8.71
C VAL A 43 -9.92 -13.82 -10.10
N ALA A 44 -11.10 -13.97 -10.72
CA ALA A 44 -11.22 -14.61 -12.03
C ALA A 44 -10.49 -13.81 -13.13
N ASP A 45 -10.61 -12.49 -13.10
CA ASP A 45 -9.93 -11.62 -14.07
C ASP A 45 -8.41 -11.66 -13.89
N VAL A 46 -7.93 -11.67 -12.64
CA VAL A 46 -6.50 -11.79 -12.35
C VAL A 46 -5.96 -13.16 -12.75
N GLN A 47 -6.70 -14.23 -12.48
CA GLN A 47 -6.38 -15.59 -12.94
C GLN A 47 -6.27 -15.66 -14.46
N ALA A 48 -7.21 -15.05 -15.19
CA ALA A 48 -7.19 -15.01 -16.65
C ALA A 48 -5.93 -14.31 -17.21
N LYS A 49 -5.45 -13.25 -16.54
CA LYS A 49 -4.16 -12.60 -16.89
C LYS A 49 -2.98 -13.53 -16.67
N LEU A 50 -2.99 -14.26 -15.55
CA LEU A 50 -1.92 -15.16 -15.12
C LEU A 50 -1.86 -16.47 -15.93
N ASP A 51 -2.98 -16.90 -16.50
CA ASP A 51 -3.07 -18.11 -17.32
C ASP A 51 -2.68 -17.88 -18.79
N GLY A 52 -2.40 -16.62 -19.18
CA GLY A 52 -1.97 -16.27 -20.52
C GLY A 52 -0.60 -16.88 -20.84
N VAL A 53 -0.53 -17.81 -21.81
CA VAL A 53 0.73 -18.44 -22.25
C VAL A 53 1.04 -18.09 -23.71
N PRO A 54 2.25 -17.59 -24.02
CA PRO A 54 3.32 -17.21 -23.08
C PRO A 54 2.94 -15.96 -22.26
N LEU A 55 3.48 -15.84 -21.04
CA LEU A 55 3.32 -14.63 -20.24
C LEU A 55 3.99 -13.46 -20.97
N PRO A 56 3.36 -12.28 -21.02
CA PRO A 56 4.02 -11.10 -21.53
C PRO A 56 5.24 -10.75 -20.63
N PRO A 57 6.34 -10.21 -21.20
CA PRO A 57 7.59 -9.99 -20.45
C PRO A 57 7.44 -9.18 -19.15
N TRP A 58 6.51 -8.22 -19.11
CA TRP A 58 6.23 -7.44 -17.90
C TRP A 58 5.71 -8.31 -16.76
N LEU A 59 4.77 -9.22 -17.06
CA LEU A 59 4.12 -10.07 -16.07
C LEU A 59 5.12 -11.13 -15.57
N ASP A 60 5.91 -11.66 -16.49
CA ASP A 60 7.00 -12.58 -16.16
C ASP A 60 8.00 -11.94 -15.19
N GLY A 61 8.48 -10.74 -15.51
CA GLY A 61 9.42 -10.00 -14.65
C GLY A 61 8.85 -9.59 -13.29
N VAL A 62 7.56 -9.22 -13.23
CA VAL A 62 6.88 -8.92 -11.95
C VAL A 62 6.83 -10.18 -11.07
N LEU A 63 6.41 -11.32 -11.62
CA LEU A 63 6.32 -12.57 -10.88
C LEU A 63 7.68 -13.08 -10.42
N ASP A 64 8.70 -13.01 -11.28
CA ASP A 64 10.08 -13.37 -10.90
C ASP A 64 10.58 -12.55 -9.71
N ARG A 65 10.25 -11.25 -9.65
CA ARG A 65 10.59 -10.39 -8.51
C ARG A 65 9.83 -10.80 -7.25
N MET A 66 8.55 -11.11 -7.39
CA MET A 66 7.73 -11.57 -6.26
C MET A 66 8.29 -12.87 -5.67
N GLU A 67 8.68 -13.81 -6.51
CA GLU A 67 9.28 -15.08 -6.11
C GLU A 67 10.68 -14.90 -5.51
N ALA A 68 11.49 -14.00 -6.06
CA ALA A 68 12.78 -13.66 -5.47
C ALA A 68 12.62 -13.11 -4.05
N ASN A 69 11.61 -12.29 -3.79
CA ASN A 69 11.29 -11.79 -2.44
C ASN A 69 10.88 -12.95 -1.51
N VAL A 70 10.06 -13.90 -1.98
CA VAL A 70 9.68 -15.09 -1.19
C VAL A 70 10.90 -15.97 -0.88
N ALA A 71 11.76 -16.21 -1.87
CA ALA A 71 12.98 -16.98 -1.70
C ALA A 71 13.97 -16.31 -0.74
N GLN A 72 14.09 -14.98 -0.78
CA GLN A 72 14.92 -14.22 0.16
C GLN A 72 14.47 -14.39 1.61
N ALA A 73 13.15 -14.41 1.86
CA ALA A 73 12.61 -14.65 3.20
C ALA A 73 12.88 -16.07 3.72
N ALA A 74 13.07 -17.07 2.85
CA ALA A 74 13.46 -18.42 3.29
C ALA A 74 14.87 -18.46 3.91
N GLY A 75 15.74 -17.52 3.55
CA GLY A 75 17.07 -17.34 4.15
C GLY A 75 17.09 -16.38 5.35
N THR A 76 15.96 -15.79 5.73
CA THR A 76 15.85 -14.80 6.81
C THR A 76 15.33 -15.47 8.08
N PRO A 77 16.01 -15.33 9.24
CA PRO A 77 15.51 -15.91 10.49
C PRO A 77 14.19 -15.25 10.93
N LEU A 78 13.22 -16.07 11.32
CA LEU A 78 11.88 -15.59 11.68
C LEU A 78 11.87 -14.64 12.88
N GLY A 79 12.70 -14.87 13.90
CA GLY A 79 12.82 -13.98 15.05
C GLY A 79 13.80 -12.82 14.88
N ASP A 80 14.20 -12.48 13.65
CA ASP A 80 15.08 -11.34 13.40
C ASP A 80 14.26 -10.04 13.34
N ASP A 81 14.32 -9.27 14.43
CA ASP A 81 13.62 -8.00 14.58
C ASP A 81 14.30 -6.83 13.84
N SER A 82 15.41 -7.07 13.14
CA SER A 82 16.07 -6.03 12.36
C SER A 82 15.15 -5.51 11.25
N LYS A 83 15.28 -4.21 10.95
CA LYS A 83 14.52 -3.53 9.90
C LYS A 83 14.57 -4.28 8.57
N GLU A 84 15.76 -4.75 8.18
CA GLU A 84 15.92 -5.40 6.88
C GLU A 84 15.22 -6.75 6.85
N ALA A 85 15.36 -7.56 7.91
CA ALA A 85 14.69 -8.84 8.02
C ALA A 85 13.16 -8.70 7.97
N GLN A 86 12.60 -7.77 8.77
CA GLN A 86 11.15 -7.57 8.82
C GLN A 86 10.58 -7.05 7.49
N ARG A 87 11.31 -6.18 6.77
CA ARG A 87 10.92 -5.77 5.40
C ARG A 87 10.94 -6.94 4.41
N ILE A 88 11.96 -7.79 4.45
CA ILE A 88 12.05 -8.98 3.60
C ILE A 88 10.85 -9.90 3.86
N MET A 89 10.56 -10.17 5.13
CA MET A 89 9.46 -11.05 5.53
C MET A 89 8.09 -10.45 5.17
N ALA A 90 7.89 -9.14 5.34
CA ALA A 90 6.64 -8.45 4.97
C ALA A 90 6.36 -8.50 3.47
N ARG A 91 7.38 -8.28 2.62
CA ARG A 91 7.25 -8.43 1.15
C ARG A 91 6.89 -9.86 0.77
N ALA A 92 7.59 -10.85 1.34
CA ALA A 92 7.32 -12.25 1.07
C ALA A 92 5.90 -12.67 1.50
N ALA A 93 5.45 -12.27 2.69
CA ALA A 93 4.11 -12.57 3.18
C ALA A 93 3.04 -11.96 2.27
N ARG A 94 3.18 -10.69 1.89
CA ARG A 94 2.26 -10.00 0.98
C ARG A 94 2.17 -10.70 -0.39
N ASN A 95 3.32 -11.02 -0.98
CA ASN A 95 3.38 -11.64 -2.31
C ASN A 95 2.80 -13.06 -2.30
N LEU A 96 3.16 -13.87 -1.31
CA LEU A 96 2.68 -15.24 -1.20
C LEU A 96 1.19 -15.30 -0.83
N ALA A 97 0.69 -14.38 -0.01
CA ALA A 97 -0.73 -14.25 0.29
C ALA A 97 -1.55 -13.89 -0.95
N PHE A 98 -1.04 -13.01 -1.81
CA PHE A 98 -1.66 -12.72 -3.10
C PHE A 98 -1.75 -13.97 -3.98
N LEU A 99 -0.63 -14.69 -4.15
CA LEU A 99 -0.57 -15.92 -4.94
C LEU A 99 -1.52 -17.01 -4.40
N TYR A 100 -1.61 -17.15 -3.07
CA TYR A 100 -2.59 -18.02 -2.41
C TYR A 100 -4.04 -17.61 -2.74
N ALA A 101 -4.33 -16.31 -2.68
CA ALA A 101 -5.67 -15.77 -2.92
C ALA A 101 -6.15 -15.98 -4.35
N VAL A 102 -5.25 -15.87 -5.33
CA VAL A 102 -5.58 -16.13 -6.74
C VAL A 102 -5.36 -17.59 -7.17
N ASP A 103 -5.00 -18.47 -6.22
CA ASP A 103 -4.70 -19.89 -6.47
C ASP A 103 -3.70 -20.07 -7.62
N ARG A 104 -2.53 -19.39 -7.56
CA ARG A 104 -1.47 -19.52 -8.57
C ARG A 104 -0.09 -19.71 -7.95
N THR A 105 0.75 -20.45 -8.66
CA THR A 105 2.17 -20.68 -8.34
C THR A 105 2.97 -20.87 -9.63
N ARG A 106 4.31 -20.88 -9.58
CA ARG A 106 5.14 -21.29 -10.71
C ARG A 106 5.67 -22.71 -10.54
N VAL A 107 5.51 -23.49 -11.60
CA VAL A 107 6.12 -24.81 -11.75
C VAL A 107 6.83 -24.86 -13.09
N ALA A 108 8.14 -25.12 -13.06
CA ALA A 108 8.99 -25.16 -14.27
C ALA A 108 8.86 -23.90 -15.16
N GLY A 109 8.75 -22.72 -14.53
CA GLY A 109 8.65 -21.42 -15.22
C GLY A 109 7.26 -21.10 -15.79
N GLN A 110 6.25 -21.95 -15.55
CA GLN A 110 4.87 -21.67 -15.95
C GLN A 110 4.02 -21.33 -14.73
N VAL A 111 3.18 -20.31 -14.87
CA VAL A 111 2.17 -19.98 -13.87
C VAL A 111 1.00 -20.94 -14.03
N VAL A 112 0.70 -21.68 -12.97
CA VAL A 112 -0.33 -22.72 -12.92
C VAL A 112 -1.10 -22.62 -11.61
N PRO A 113 -2.30 -23.21 -11.51
CA PRO A 113 -2.94 -23.43 -10.21
C PRO A 113 -2.03 -24.21 -9.27
N PHE A 114 -2.25 -24.08 -7.95
CA PHE A 114 -1.51 -24.93 -7.01
C PHE A 114 -1.76 -26.42 -7.35
N PRO A 115 -0.71 -27.25 -7.49
CA PRO A 115 -0.86 -28.62 -7.98
C PRO A 115 -1.76 -29.50 -7.10
N SER A 116 -1.84 -29.17 -5.81
CA SER A 116 -2.70 -29.83 -4.84
C SER A 116 -3.17 -28.89 -3.75
N ALA A 117 -4.22 -29.29 -3.02
CA ALA A 117 -4.67 -28.59 -1.82
C ALA A 117 -3.56 -28.53 -0.75
N ALA A 118 -2.67 -29.52 -0.68
CA ALA A 118 -1.54 -29.53 0.24
C ALA A 118 -0.48 -28.48 -0.11
N ASP A 119 -0.21 -28.27 -1.41
CA ASP A 119 0.73 -27.23 -1.86
C ASP A 119 0.18 -25.84 -1.60
N ARG A 120 -1.13 -25.64 -1.86
CA ARG A 120 -1.82 -24.40 -1.51
C ARG A 120 -1.79 -24.17 -0.01
N GLN A 121 -2.08 -25.20 0.79
CA GLN A 121 -2.02 -25.12 2.26
C GLN A 121 -0.61 -24.75 2.73
N ALA A 122 0.44 -25.35 2.18
CA ALA A 122 1.82 -25.04 2.56
C ALA A 122 2.20 -23.57 2.28
N ALA A 123 1.71 -22.99 1.18
CA ALA A 123 1.86 -21.56 0.91
C ALA A 123 1.17 -20.70 1.98
N GLY A 124 -0.06 -21.06 2.36
CA GLY A 124 -0.79 -20.40 3.44
C GLY A 124 -0.10 -20.55 4.81
N ASP A 125 0.37 -21.75 5.14
CA ASP A 125 1.11 -22.05 6.37
C ASP A 125 2.39 -21.19 6.47
N ARG A 126 3.08 -20.99 5.34
CA ARG A 126 4.26 -20.13 5.28
C ARG A 126 3.92 -18.66 5.53
N VAL A 127 2.83 -18.15 4.95
CA VAL A 127 2.38 -16.78 5.25
C VAL A 127 1.99 -16.64 6.71
N LYS A 128 1.26 -17.63 7.27
CA LYS A 128 0.92 -17.66 8.70
C LYS A 128 2.16 -17.62 9.59
N GLU A 129 3.19 -18.41 9.28
CA GLU A 129 4.45 -18.43 10.01
C GLU A 129 5.15 -17.06 9.98
N LEU A 130 5.18 -16.39 8.83
CA LEU A 130 5.73 -15.03 8.72
C LEU A 130 4.92 -14.02 9.55
N LEU A 131 3.58 -14.09 9.50
CA LEU A 131 2.70 -13.22 10.30
C LEU A 131 2.87 -13.45 11.81
N LEU A 132 3.07 -14.69 12.26
CA LEU A 132 3.35 -15.00 13.67
C LEU A 132 4.69 -14.45 14.17
N ASN A 133 5.58 -14.07 13.26
CA ASN A 133 6.91 -13.56 13.57
C ASN A 133 7.11 -12.10 13.12
N LEU A 134 6.01 -11.39 12.87
CA LEU A 134 6.05 -9.95 12.63
C LEU A 134 6.54 -9.23 13.91
N TYR A 135 7.27 -8.14 13.75
CA TYR A 135 7.70 -7.30 14.87
C TYR A 135 6.56 -6.36 15.33
N PRO A 136 6.01 -6.53 16.54
CA PRO A 136 4.74 -5.89 16.94
C PRO A 136 4.93 -4.47 17.52
N ARG A 137 6.05 -3.81 17.25
CA ARG A 137 6.42 -2.52 17.87
C ARG A 137 6.75 -1.47 16.82
N SER A 138 6.25 -0.25 17.02
CA SER A 138 6.68 0.90 16.23
C SER A 138 8.15 1.18 16.50
N ARG A 139 8.96 1.06 15.46
CA ARG A 139 10.40 1.32 15.56
C ARG A 139 10.71 2.78 15.90
N LEU A 140 9.77 3.71 15.73
CA LEU A 140 9.95 5.10 16.12
C LEU A 140 10.12 5.23 17.65
N ALA A 141 9.43 4.39 18.43
CA ALA A 141 9.48 4.37 19.90
C ALA A 141 10.62 3.51 20.48
N VAL A 142 11.30 2.74 19.63
CA VAL A 142 12.34 1.79 20.06
C VAL A 142 13.72 2.47 20.05
N PRO A 143 14.60 2.22 21.03
CA PRO A 143 15.96 2.76 20.98
C PRO A 143 16.80 2.20 19.81
N PRO A 144 17.83 2.94 19.35
CA PRO A 144 18.84 2.40 18.45
C PRO A 144 19.52 1.14 19.02
N PRO A 145 19.93 0.18 18.17
CA PRO A 145 19.95 0.26 16.71
C PRO A 145 18.65 -0.19 16.02
N LEU A 146 17.70 -0.77 16.75
CA LEU A 146 16.45 -1.31 16.17
C LEU A 146 15.46 -0.22 15.76
N GLY A 147 15.43 0.87 16.53
CA GLY A 147 14.54 1.99 16.32
C GLY A 147 15.23 3.36 16.28
N GLY A 148 14.45 4.41 16.49
CA GLY A 148 14.92 5.80 16.57
C GLY A 148 14.37 6.70 15.46
N TRP A 149 15.08 7.81 15.22
CA TRP A 149 14.78 8.78 14.17
C TRP A 149 14.61 8.12 12.79
N ASP A 150 13.65 8.61 12.01
CA ASP A 150 13.22 8.08 10.69
C ASP A 150 12.65 6.65 10.64
N ARG A 151 12.42 5.99 11.79
CA ARG A 151 12.00 4.58 11.81
C ARG A 151 10.51 4.33 11.71
N ASP A 152 9.71 5.38 11.71
CA ASP A 152 8.29 5.33 11.35
C ASP A 152 8.07 4.91 9.89
N ILE A 153 8.96 5.31 8.97
CA ILE A 153 8.93 4.83 7.59
C ILE A 153 8.99 3.31 7.53
N SER A 154 9.96 2.70 8.22
CA SER A 154 10.13 1.25 8.20
C SER A 154 8.94 0.53 8.82
N SER A 155 8.46 1.04 9.96
CA SER A 155 7.26 0.53 10.61
C SER A 155 6.04 0.61 9.67
N SER A 156 5.92 1.67 8.87
CA SER A 156 4.82 1.86 7.93
C SER A 156 4.86 0.89 6.75
N GLU A 157 6.05 0.60 6.22
CA GLU A 157 6.24 -0.35 5.12
C GLU A 157 5.97 -1.79 5.59
N GLU A 158 6.46 -2.13 6.79
CA GLU A 158 6.19 -3.41 7.45
C GLU A 158 4.68 -3.58 7.72
N LEU A 159 4.06 -2.62 8.42
CA LEU A 159 2.64 -2.66 8.78
C LEU A 159 1.72 -2.83 7.56
N LEU A 160 2.00 -2.10 6.47
CA LEU A 160 1.21 -2.21 5.24
C LEU A 160 1.32 -3.61 4.63
N GLY A 161 2.52 -4.17 4.58
CA GLY A 161 2.77 -5.52 4.09
C GLY A 161 2.03 -6.58 4.93
N TRP A 162 2.12 -6.48 6.25
CA TRP A 162 1.46 -7.39 7.18
C TRP A 162 -0.07 -7.33 7.12
N ALA A 163 -0.63 -6.12 7.13
CA ALA A 163 -2.08 -5.91 7.03
C ALA A 163 -2.61 -6.47 5.71
N ALA A 164 -1.93 -6.19 4.59
CA ALA A 164 -2.32 -6.70 3.28
C ALA A 164 -2.22 -8.24 3.18
N ALA A 165 -1.19 -8.84 3.79
CA ALA A 165 -1.00 -10.28 3.80
C ALA A 165 -2.08 -10.99 4.62
N TYR A 166 -2.38 -10.51 5.83
CA TYR A 166 -3.45 -11.05 6.67
C TYR A 166 -4.81 -10.94 5.98
N ASP A 167 -5.14 -9.76 5.45
CA ASP A 167 -6.43 -9.52 4.78
C ASP A 167 -6.64 -10.43 3.56
N ALA A 168 -5.61 -10.57 2.72
CA ALA A 168 -5.67 -11.43 1.54
C ALA A 168 -5.81 -12.91 1.91
N LEU A 169 -5.05 -13.38 2.90
CA LEU A 169 -5.05 -14.79 3.31
C LEU A 169 -6.37 -15.16 4.01
N ALA A 170 -6.85 -14.32 4.94
CA ALA A 170 -8.14 -14.49 5.60
C ALA A 170 -9.30 -14.44 4.59
N GLY A 171 -9.27 -13.48 3.66
CA GLY A 171 -10.27 -13.35 2.60
C GLY A 171 -10.30 -14.53 1.62
N ALA A 172 -9.17 -15.20 1.43
CA ALA A 172 -9.05 -16.40 0.61
C ALA A 172 -9.49 -17.69 1.33
N GLY A 173 -10.04 -17.59 2.54
CA GLY A 173 -10.59 -18.70 3.31
C GLY A 173 -9.56 -19.60 3.98
N TYR A 174 -8.35 -19.09 4.23
CA TYR A 174 -7.33 -19.84 4.96
C TYR A 174 -7.72 -19.99 6.44
N ASP A 175 -7.57 -21.21 6.98
CA ASP A 175 -7.83 -21.49 8.40
C ASP A 175 -6.56 -21.25 9.23
N PHE A 176 -6.58 -20.16 9.99
CA PHE A 176 -5.50 -19.83 10.94
C PHE A 176 -5.53 -20.68 12.21
N GLY A 177 -6.63 -21.38 12.50
CA GLY A 177 -6.83 -22.09 13.76
C GLY A 177 -6.68 -21.16 14.97
N GLY A 178 -6.00 -21.64 16.00
CA GLY A 178 -5.77 -20.86 17.24
C GLY A 178 -4.77 -19.70 17.09
N ASP A 179 -4.08 -19.60 15.95
CA ASP A 179 -3.02 -18.60 15.75
C ASP A 179 -3.57 -17.21 15.35
N GLU A 180 -4.82 -17.14 14.86
CA GLU A 180 -5.39 -15.90 14.31
C GLU A 180 -5.37 -14.76 15.33
N ALA A 181 -5.77 -15.05 16.57
CA ALA A 181 -5.83 -14.04 17.62
C ALA A 181 -4.45 -13.41 17.90
N ALA A 182 -3.38 -14.19 17.85
CA ALA A 182 -2.02 -13.69 18.07
C ALA A 182 -1.53 -12.82 16.91
N ILE A 183 -1.86 -13.20 15.67
CA ILE A 183 -1.54 -12.42 14.47
C ILE A 183 -2.27 -11.07 14.50
N VAL A 184 -3.58 -11.09 14.73
CA VAL A 184 -4.41 -9.90 14.81
C VAL A 184 -3.92 -8.96 15.92
N GLU A 185 -3.62 -9.50 17.10
CA GLU A 185 -3.09 -8.71 18.21
C GLU A 185 -1.72 -8.09 17.89
N SER A 186 -0.83 -8.80 17.19
CA SER A 186 0.48 -8.28 16.82
C SER A 186 0.38 -7.13 15.80
N ILE A 187 -0.52 -7.23 14.83
CA ILE A 187 -0.80 -6.14 13.88
C ILE A 187 -1.43 -4.95 14.62
N ALA A 188 -2.38 -5.21 15.52
CA ALA A 188 -3.02 -4.18 16.32
C ALA A 188 -2.01 -3.46 17.23
N ASP A 189 -1.07 -4.18 17.86
CA ASP A 189 -0.01 -3.61 18.69
C ASP A 189 0.89 -2.65 17.89
N LEU A 190 1.35 -3.07 16.71
CA LEU A 190 2.17 -2.24 15.84
C LEU A 190 1.42 -0.97 15.39
N ALA A 191 0.18 -1.13 14.92
CA ALA A 191 -0.66 0.00 14.48
C ALA A 191 -0.96 0.97 15.64
N SER A 192 -1.34 0.43 16.79
CA SER A 192 -1.63 1.20 18.01
C SER A 192 -0.43 2.02 18.47
N GLU A 193 0.76 1.41 18.54
CA GLU A 193 1.96 2.12 18.99
C GLU A 193 2.38 3.19 17.98
N LEU A 194 2.31 2.89 16.67
CA LEU A 194 2.62 3.88 15.64
C LEU A 194 1.65 5.07 15.68
N TYR A 195 0.34 4.80 15.82
CA TYR A 195 -0.68 5.82 16.02
C TYR A 195 -0.42 6.66 17.27
N LEU A 196 -0.08 6.01 18.39
CA LEU A 196 0.27 6.68 19.65
C LEU A 196 1.49 7.59 19.49
N ASN A 197 2.51 7.17 18.74
CA ASN A 197 3.71 7.98 18.51
C ASN A 197 3.43 9.29 17.77
N TYR A 198 2.34 9.34 17.02
CA TYR A 198 1.94 10.49 16.24
C TYR A 198 0.91 11.39 16.93
N THR A 199 0.04 10.80 17.76
CA THR A 199 -0.98 11.54 18.53
C THR A 199 -0.49 11.98 19.90
N VAL A 200 0.49 11.27 20.47
CA VAL A 200 1.21 11.64 21.70
C VAL A 200 2.71 11.58 21.42
N PRO A 201 3.30 12.61 20.77
CA PRO A 201 4.68 12.56 20.27
C PRO A 201 5.77 12.30 21.33
N LEU A 202 5.51 12.65 22.58
CA LEU A 202 6.40 12.34 23.70
C LEU A 202 6.63 10.83 23.89
N SER A 203 5.71 9.97 23.43
CA SER A 203 5.88 8.51 23.48
C SER A 203 7.01 8.00 22.59
N ALA A 204 7.49 8.80 21.64
CA ALA A 204 8.62 8.49 20.75
C ALA A 204 9.62 9.65 20.66
N VAL A 205 9.96 10.24 21.81
CA VAL A 205 11.02 11.27 21.92
C VAL A 205 10.77 12.49 21.00
N ASN A 206 9.50 12.82 20.74
CA ASN A 206 9.04 13.90 19.88
C ASN A 206 9.44 13.80 18.40
N PHE A 207 9.93 12.65 17.91
CA PHE A 207 10.34 12.51 16.50
C PHE A 207 9.23 12.88 15.52
N ALA A 208 8.00 12.43 15.79
CA ALA A 208 6.84 12.70 14.94
C ALA A 208 6.51 14.20 14.76
N LEU A 209 6.95 15.10 15.66
CA LEU A 209 6.71 16.54 15.52
C LEU A 209 7.42 17.14 14.29
N PHE A 210 8.53 16.55 13.88
CA PHE A 210 9.39 17.08 12.82
C PHE A 210 9.10 16.49 11.43
N HIS A 211 8.29 15.43 11.36
CA HIS A 211 8.03 14.69 10.13
C HIS A 211 6.87 15.32 9.34
N GLN A 212 6.99 16.52 8.77
CA GLN A 212 5.90 17.15 7.99
C GLN A 212 5.90 16.78 6.49
N ASN A 213 6.37 15.57 6.17
CA ASN A 213 6.72 15.19 4.81
C ASN A 213 6.29 13.74 4.47
N ASN A 214 6.96 13.08 3.51
CA ASN A 214 6.65 11.69 3.10
C ASN A 214 6.45 10.71 4.27
N HIS A 215 7.14 10.89 5.40
CA HIS A 215 6.98 10.09 6.62
C HIS A 215 5.52 10.02 7.10
N ARG A 216 4.83 11.17 7.17
CA ARG A 216 3.43 11.25 7.59
C ARG A 216 2.49 10.62 6.58
N SER A 217 2.73 10.79 5.29
CA SER A 217 1.88 10.16 4.26
C SER A 217 2.02 8.63 4.25
N LYS A 218 3.25 8.12 4.41
CA LYS A 218 3.52 6.66 4.49
C LYS A 218 2.92 6.07 5.77
N THR A 219 3.07 6.76 6.89
CA THR A 219 2.43 6.41 8.17
C THR A 219 0.90 6.45 8.08
N GLY A 220 0.35 7.50 7.49
CA GLY A 220 -1.10 7.64 7.37
C GLY A 220 -1.71 6.54 6.49
N ALA A 221 -1.08 6.27 5.35
CA ALA A 221 -1.48 5.18 4.46
C ALA A 221 -1.40 3.81 5.15
N SER A 222 -0.34 3.52 5.92
CA SER A 222 -0.19 2.23 6.60
C SER A 222 -1.18 2.04 7.76
N LEU A 223 -1.44 3.10 8.55
CA LEU A 223 -2.45 3.08 9.61
C LEU A 223 -3.86 2.87 9.05
N ALA A 224 -4.22 3.56 7.97
CA ALA A 224 -5.51 3.36 7.32
C ALA A 224 -5.65 1.93 6.76
N MET A 225 -4.61 1.40 6.11
CA MET A 225 -4.60 0.01 5.63
C MET A 225 -4.76 -1.01 6.77
N ALA A 226 -4.07 -0.81 7.90
CA ALA A 226 -4.20 -1.66 9.08
C ALA A 226 -5.60 -1.58 9.70
N GLY A 227 -6.15 -0.37 9.82
CA GLY A 227 -7.50 -0.19 10.33
C GLY A 227 -8.57 -0.83 9.45
N ILE A 228 -8.40 -0.80 8.12
CA ILE A 228 -9.28 -1.52 7.18
C ILE A 228 -9.12 -3.04 7.36
N ALA A 229 -7.89 -3.54 7.42
CA ALA A 229 -7.64 -4.98 7.60
C ALA A 229 -8.28 -5.51 8.89
N LEU A 230 -8.25 -4.71 9.94
CA LEU A 230 -8.73 -5.02 11.28
C LEU A 230 -10.03 -4.28 11.65
N ALA A 231 -10.90 -3.97 10.68
CA ALA A 231 -12.12 -3.18 10.94
C ALA A 231 -13.05 -3.78 12.01
N GLU A 232 -12.95 -5.09 12.25
CA GLU A 232 -13.69 -5.85 13.27
C GLU A 232 -12.93 -6.04 14.59
N TYR A 233 -11.73 -5.50 14.73
CA TYR A 233 -10.94 -5.66 15.95
C TYR A 233 -11.55 -4.88 17.12
N GLU A 234 -11.77 -5.58 18.22
CA GLU A 234 -12.17 -5.01 19.50
C GLU A 234 -11.11 -5.32 20.55
N ALA A 235 -10.57 -4.27 21.18
CA ALA A 235 -9.73 -4.43 22.34
C ALA A 235 -10.51 -5.07 23.50
N ALA A 236 -9.82 -5.82 24.37
CA ALA A 236 -10.45 -6.42 25.53
C ALA A 236 -11.18 -5.34 26.39
N PRO A 237 -12.38 -5.61 26.92
CA PRO A 237 -13.13 -4.63 27.68
C PRO A 237 -12.30 -3.99 28.81
N GLY A 238 -12.15 -2.67 28.76
CA GLY A 238 -11.38 -1.88 29.73
C GLY A 238 -9.87 -1.87 29.53
N SER A 239 -9.31 -2.55 28.53
CA SER A 239 -7.87 -2.55 28.26
C SER A 239 -7.39 -1.31 27.48
N ASP A 240 -8.30 -0.59 26.82
CA ASP A 240 -7.98 0.61 26.05
C ASP A 240 -8.96 1.76 26.33
N PRO A 241 -8.84 2.41 27.50
CA PRO A 241 -9.71 3.54 27.88
C PRO A 241 -9.51 4.78 27.00
N THR A 242 -8.45 4.81 26.18
CA THR A 242 -8.04 5.94 25.35
C THR A 242 -8.43 5.79 23.88
N GLY A 243 -8.89 4.60 23.46
CA GLY A 243 -9.18 4.30 22.06
C GLY A 243 -7.93 4.25 21.17
N ILE A 244 -6.74 4.08 21.74
CA ILE A 244 -5.48 3.99 20.96
C ILE A 244 -5.48 2.74 20.08
N ARG A 245 -6.18 1.68 20.51
CA ARG A 245 -6.29 0.41 19.82
C ARG A 245 -7.52 0.31 18.91
N ASP A 246 -8.26 1.41 18.73
CA ASP A 246 -9.46 1.44 17.91
C ASP A 246 -9.11 1.63 16.42
N PRO A 247 -9.43 0.65 15.53
CA PRO A 247 -9.21 0.76 14.09
C PRO A 247 -9.81 2.02 13.46
N ALA A 248 -10.96 2.51 13.95
CA ALA A 248 -11.60 3.70 13.42
C ALA A 248 -10.71 4.95 13.60
N ASN A 249 -10.05 5.07 14.76
CA ASN A 249 -9.13 6.17 15.02
C ASN A 249 -7.89 6.12 14.11
N TRP A 250 -7.40 4.93 13.80
CA TRP A 250 -6.27 4.77 12.86
C TRP A 250 -6.66 5.18 11.44
N ILE A 251 -7.87 4.83 11.00
CA ILE A 251 -8.40 5.21 9.68
C ILE A 251 -8.58 6.73 9.60
N ASP A 252 -9.29 7.34 10.55
CA ASP A 252 -9.55 8.78 10.53
C ASP A 252 -8.26 9.58 10.55
N TYR A 253 -7.33 9.21 11.42
CA TYR A 253 -6.01 9.83 11.47
C TYR A 253 -5.24 9.59 10.17
N GLY A 254 -5.19 8.34 9.70
CA GLY A 254 -4.35 7.93 8.59
C GLY A 254 -4.77 8.56 7.27
N VAL A 255 -6.07 8.54 6.96
CA VAL A 255 -6.67 9.21 5.81
C VAL A 255 -6.42 10.72 5.89
N GLY A 256 -6.62 11.33 7.07
CA GLY A 256 -6.39 12.75 7.28
C GLY A 256 -4.94 13.20 7.09
N GLN A 257 -3.96 12.39 7.51
CA GLN A 257 -2.53 12.68 7.32
C GLN A 257 -2.09 12.46 5.87
N ALA A 258 -2.51 11.36 5.23
CA ALA A 258 -2.23 11.13 3.82
C ALA A 258 -2.76 12.29 2.97
N ASP A 259 -3.97 12.76 3.28
CA ASP A 259 -4.58 13.92 2.64
C ASP A 259 -3.81 15.22 2.82
N MET A 260 -3.48 15.52 4.08
CA MET A 260 -2.71 16.71 4.43
C MET A 260 -1.39 16.73 3.67
N ILE A 261 -0.64 15.63 3.67
CA ILE A 261 0.67 15.63 3.03
C ILE A 261 0.54 15.68 1.51
N VAL A 262 -0.28 14.81 0.91
CA VAL A 262 -0.30 14.62 -0.53
C VAL A 262 -1.01 15.76 -1.25
N ARG A 263 -2.13 16.28 -0.74
CA ARG A 263 -2.88 17.34 -1.45
C ARG A 263 -2.54 18.74 -0.99
N VAL A 264 -2.10 18.91 0.26
CA VAL A 264 -1.93 20.24 0.84
C VAL A 264 -0.45 20.57 0.95
N ALA A 265 0.35 19.73 1.61
CA ALA A 265 1.72 20.07 1.95
C ALA A 265 2.68 19.96 0.77
N LEU A 266 2.69 18.84 0.05
CA LEU A 266 3.80 18.49 -0.85
C LEU A 266 3.46 18.53 -2.34
N ASN A 267 2.20 18.36 -2.75
CA ASN A 267 1.84 18.63 -4.14
C ASN A 267 1.38 20.08 -4.31
N THR A 268 1.91 20.70 -5.34
CA THR A 268 1.41 21.97 -5.88
C THR A 268 0.18 21.72 -6.76
N GLY A 269 -0.57 22.78 -7.09
CA GLY A 269 -1.80 22.66 -7.87
C GLY A 269 -1.57 22.06 -9.24
N ASP A 270 -0.40 22.24 -9.86
CA ASP A 270 -0.01 21.67 -11.15
C ASP A 270 0.61 20.25 -11.06
N GLY A 271 0.71 19.69 -9.85
CA GLY A 271 1.12 18.29 -9.62
C GLY A 271 2.58 18.08 -9.26
N ALA A 272 3.42 19.12 -9.27
CA ALA A 272 4.80 18.98 -8.83
C ALA A 272 4.90 18.63 -7.34
N TYR A 273 5.79 17.71 -6.99
CA TYR A 273 6.00 17.23 -5.64
C TYR A 273 7.26 17.84 -5.03
N ALA A 274 7.10 18.54 -3.91
CA ALA A 274 8.13 19.41 -3.32
C ALA A 274 9.37 18.68 -2.76
N GLU A 275 9.32 17.36 -2.54
CA GLU A 275 10.52 16.58 -2.17
C GLU A 275 11.19 15.91 -3.39
N GLY A 276 10.77 16.29 -4.59
CA GLY A 276 11.32 15.78 -5.84
C GLY A 276 10.85 14.38 -6.23
N PRO A 277 11.21 13.90 -7.44
CA PRO A 277 10.71 12.65 -8.00
C PRO A 277 11.07 11.40 -7.17
N PHE A 278 12.24 11.40 -6.52
CA PHE A 278 12.67 10.27 -5.71
C PHE A 278 11.76 10.03 -4.52
N TYR A 279 11.44 11.07 -3.73
CA TYR A 279 10.55 10.93 -2.59
C TYR A 279 9.08 10.79 -2.99
N ALA A 280 8.68 11.29 -4.16
CA ALA A 280 7.39 10.95 -4.74
C ALA A 280 7.27 9.44 -5.00
N ALA A 281 8.30 8.81 -5.60
CA ALA A 281 8.36 7.35 -5.74
C ALA A 281 8.36 6.64 -4.38
N PHE A 282 9.15 7.13 -3.43
CA PHE A 282 9.26 6.56 -2.10
C PHE A 282 7.94 6.58 -1.33
N THR A 283 7.17 7.66 -1.48
CA THR A 283 5.82 7.81 -0.92
C THR A 283 4.82 6.87 -1.60
N ALA A 284 4.95 6.72 -2.93
CA ALA A 284 4.06 5.89 -3.73
C ALA A 284 4.04 4.41 -3.29
N GLU A 285 5.12 3.91 -2.69
CA GLU A 285 5.19 2.54 -2.14
C GLU A 285 4.08 2.24 -1.13
N ASN A 286 3.65 3.23 -0.33
CA ASN A 286 2.53 3.07 0.59
C ASN A 286 1.24 3.69 0.02
N LEU A 287 1.37 4.79 -0.73
CA LEU A 287 0.21 5.55 -1.20
C LEU A 287 -0.56 4.85 -2.32
N ILE A 288 0.11 4.19 -3.27
CA ILE A 288 -0.58 3.45 -4.35
C ILE A 288 -1.51 2.36 -3.80
N PRO A 289 -1.01 1.40 -2.99
CA PRO A 289 -1.87 0.33 -2.47
C PRO A 289 -3.00 0.88 -1.59
N PHE A 290 -2.72 1.90 -0.77
CA PHE A 290 -3.74 2.55 0.04
C PHE A 290 -4.80 3.27 -0.81
N ALA A 291 -4.40 4.16 -1.71
CA ALA A 291 -5.34 4.95 -2.51
C ALA A 291 -6.25 4.06 -3.34
N ARG A 292 -5.74 2.95 -3.87
CA ARG A 292 -6.54 1.96 -4.59
C ARG A 292 -7.54 1.24 -3.69
N ALA A 293 -7.08 0.70 -2.56
CA ALA A 293 -7.95 -0.01 -1.63
C ALA A 293 -9.07 0.92 -1.12
N TRP A 294 -8.71 2.16 -0.80
CA TRP A 294 -9.61 3.20 -0.34
C TRP A 294 -10.66 3.60 -1.38
N ASP A 295 -10.24 3.88 -2.62
CA ASP A 295 -11.17 4.24 -3.71
C ASP A 295 -12.22 3.17 -3.95
N ARG A 296 -11.80 1.90 -3.91
CA ARG A 296 -12.68 0.76 -4.12
C ARG A 296 -13.63 0.51 -2.96
N LEU A 297 -13.24 0.84 -1.72
CA LEU A 297 -14.12 0.73 -0.55
C LEU A 297 -15.23 1.79 -0.57
N LEU A 298 -14.90 2.99 -1.02
CA LEU A 298 -15.82 4.14 -1.02
C LEU A 298 -16.50 4.39 -2.37
N ASP A 299 -16.14 3.63 -3.40
CA ASP A 299 -16.47 3.90 -4.80
C ASP A 299 -16.21 5.35 -5.21
N GLY A 300 -15.04 5.87 -4.81
CA GLY A 300 -14.63 7.25 -5.09
C GLY A 300 -15.35 8.33 -4.29
N SER A 301 -16.22 7.98 -3.34
CA SER A 301 -16.90 8.94 -2.48
C SER A 301 -15.93 9.65 -1.53
N ASP A 302 -16.27 10.88 -1.16
CA ASP A 302 -15.56 11.61 -0.13
C ASP A 302 -15.76 10.97 1.25
N TYR A 303 -14.76 11.09 2.13
CA TYR A 303 -14.78 10.54 3.48
C TYR A 303 -14.61 11.64 4.55
N PRO A 304 -15.45 11.68 5.58
CA PRO A 304 -15.30 12.61 6.69
C PRO A 304 -14.24 12.10 7.70
N ALA A 305 -12.98 12.52 7.53
CA ALA A 305 -11.90 12.25 8.48
C ALA A 305 -11.84 13.38 9.53
N GLY A 306 -12.51 13.18 10.67
CA GLY A 306 -12.65 14.20 11.72
C GLY A 306 -13.34 15.46 11.18
N PRO A 307 -12.72 16.67 11.28
CA PRO A 307 -13.33 17.91 10.78
C PRO A 307 -13.13 18.11 9.26
N HIS A 308 -12.47 17.19 8.57
CA HIS A 308 -12.09 17.35 7.16
C HIS A 308 -12.83 16.37 6.26
N LEU A 309 -13.28 16.88 5.11
CA LEU A 309 -13.78 16.04 4.03
C LEU A 309 -12.62 15.71 3.10
N VAL A 310 -12.29 14.43 2.99
CA VAL A 310 -11.17 13.91 2.21
C VAL A 310 -11.71 13.27 0.93
N PRO A 311 -11.35 13.79 -0.27
CA PRO A 311 -11.80 13.20 -1.53
C PRO A 311 -11.03 11.93 -1.87
N SER A 312 -11.52 11.15 -2.85
CA SER A 312 -10.79 10.00 -3.37
C SER A 312 -9.43 10.41 -3.94
N PHE A 313 -8.33 9.97 -3.32
CA PHE A 313 -6.97 10.18 -3.83
C PHE A 313 -6.76 9.61 -5.22
N TRP A 314 -7.47 8.54 -5.55
CA TRP A 314 -7.33 7.77 -6.77
C TRP A 314 -7.98 8.46 -7.98
N ARG A 315 -9.13 9.11 -7.76
CA ARG A 315 -9.91 9.80 -8.81
C ARG A 315 -9.69 11.31 -8.80
N HIS A 316 -9.03 11.86 -7.78
CA HIS A 316 -8.81 13.31 -7.67
C HIS A 316 -7.93 13.83 -8.82
N PRO A 317 -8.30 14.94 -9.50
CA PRO A 317 -7.55 15.47 -10.65
C PRO A 317 -6.08 15.80 -10.38
N LEU A 318 -5.73 16.08 -9.11
CA LEU A 318 -4.34 16.30 -8.72
C LEU A 318 -3.46 15.07 -8.93
N TYR A 319 -3.99 13.85 -8.77
CA TYR A 319 -3.22 12.64 -9.04
C TYR A 319 -2.81 12.58 -10.51
N ALA A 320 -3.73 12.85 -11.44
CA ALA A 320 -3.43 12.86 -12.87
C ALA A 320 -2.32 13.85 -13.23
N ARG A 321 -2.37 15.05 -12.64
CA ARG A 321 -1.33 16.07 -12.82
C ARG A 321 0.00 15.65 -12.21
N HIS A 322 -0.02 15.06 -11.02
CA HIS A 322 1.18 14.53 -10.37
C HIS A 322 1.84 13.38 -11.15
N ALA A 323 1.04 12.43 -11.64
CA ALA A 323 1.52 11.34 -12.47
C ALA A 323 2.11 11.86 -13.79
N ARG A 324 1.50 12.89 -14.39
CA ARG A 324 2.06 13.58 -15.56
C ARG A 324 3.38 14.28 -15.25
N TRP A 325 3.46 15.00 -14.13
CA TRP A 325 4.71 15.63 -13.68
C TRP A 325 5.83 14.61 -13.49
N LEU A 326 5.56 13.50 -12.81
CA LEU A 326 6.52 12.40 -12.64
C LEU A 326 7.02 11.85 -13.98
N LEU A 327 6.14 11.72 -14.97
CA LEU A 327 6.50 11.26 -16.31
C LEU A 327 7.40 12.27 -17.03
N ASP A 328 7.08 13.56 -16.94
CA ASP A 328 7.91 14.64 -17.50
C ASP A 328 9.26 14.76 -16.79
N MET A 329 9.34 14.40 -15.51
CA MET A 329 10.56 14.35 -14.70
C MET A 329 11.38 13.06 -14.88
N THR A 330 11.19 12.34 -16.00
CA THR A 330 12.05 11.22 -16.40
C THR A 330 13.19 11.67 -17.32
N LEU A 331 14.40 11.19 -17.12
CA LEU A 331 15.53 11.37 -18.04
C LEU A 331 15.29 10.53 -19.33
N PRO A 332 16.07 10.76 -20.41
CA PRO A 332 15.94 9.99 -21.65
C PRO A 332 16.01 8.47 -21.44
N ASP A 333 16.88 8.01 -20.54
CA ASP A 333 17.03 6.60 -20.13
C ASP A 333 15.88 6.07 -19.25
N GLY A 334 14.91 6.93 -18.93
CA GLY A 334 13.76 6.64 -18.07
C GLY A 334 14.03 6.65 -16.57
N ALA A 335 15.25 6.98 -16.13
CA ALA A 335 15.51 7.28 -14.74
C ALA A 335 14.73 8.54 -14.32
N MET A 336 14.43 8.70 -13.05
CA MET A 336 13.92 9.96 -12.53
C MET A 336 15.05 10.99 -12.45
N VAL A 337 14.72 12.25 -12.72
CA VAL A 337 15.61 13.39 -12.50
C VAL A 337 16.03 13.41 -11.02
N HIS A 338 17.32 13.55 -10.77
CA HIS A 338 17.94 13.48 -9.44
C HIS A 338 18.10 14.89 -8.84
N ILE A 339 16.99 15.61 -8.71
CA ILE A 339 16.92 16.88 -7.97
C ILE A 339 16.64 16.61 -6.49
N ASP A 340 16.87 17.63 -5.66
CA ASP A 340 16.77 17.55 -4.19
C ASP A 340 17.61 16.40 -3.63
N ASP A 341 17.07 15.67 -2.65
CA ASP A 341 17.66 14.47 -2.05
C ASP A 341 17.39 13.21 -2.93
N GLY A 342 17.52 13.37 -4.25
CA GLY A 342 17.22 12.35 -5.25
C GLY A 342 18.39 11.42 -5.57
N ASN A 343 18.15 10.11 -5.53
CA ASN A 343 19.14 9.11 -5.95
C ASN A 343 19.14 8.88 -7.48
N PRO A 344 20.31 8.81 -8.14
CA PRO A 344 20.39 8.54 -9.57
C PRO A 344 19.98 7.11 -9.93
N GLY A 345 19.54 6.91 -11.18
CA GLY A 345 19.21 5.59 -11.74
C GLY A 345 17.93 4.95 -11.19
N ARG A 346 17.08 5.72 -10.50
CA ARG A 346 15.82 5.23 -9.91
C ARG A 346 14.66 5.41 -10.86
N SER A 347 13.71 4.47 -10.86
CA SER A 347 12.49 4.53 -11.67
C SER A 347 11.24 4.68 -10.77
N TYR A 348 10.17 5.24 -11.33
CA TYR A 348 8.85 5.27 -10.70
C TYR A 348 8.06 3.98 -10.95
N PHE A 349 6.96 3.79 -10.20
CA PHE A 349 6.09 2.60 -10.25
C PHE A 349 4.91 2.78 -11.21
N PHE A 350 5.18 3.15 -12.46
CA PHE A 350 4.13 3.52 -13.43
C PHE A 350 3.11 2.39 -13.74
N GLY A 351 3.45 1.13 -13.52
CA GLY A 351 2.48 0.02 -13.63
C GLY A 351 1.36 0.05 -12.57
N GLY A 352 1.52 0.83 -11.49
CA GLY A 352 0.57 0.90 -10.37
C GLY A 352 -0.33 2.14 -10.37
N VAL A 353 -0.31 2.96 -11.41
CA VAL A 353 -1.15 4.18 -11.49
C VAL A 353 -2.62 3.85 -11.79
N PRO A 354 -3.57 4.74 -11.49
CA PRO A 354 -4.98 4.52 -11.78
C PRO A 354 -5.26 4.21 -13.26
N PRO A 355 -6.11 3.21 -13.55
CA PRO A 355 -6.37 2.75 -14.91
C PRO A 355 -7.16 3.77 -15.75
N ALA A 356 -7.81 4.73 -15.09
CA ALA A 356 -8.58 5.80 -15.72
C ALA A 356 -7.77 7.07 -16.01
N LEU A 357 -6.46 7.09 -15.71
CA LEU A 357 -5.65 8.27 -15.98
C LEU A 357 -5.52 8.56 -17.48
N PRO A 358 -5.43 9.85 -17.88
CA PRO A 358 -4.90 10.21 -19.20
C PRO A 358 -3.46 9.69 -19.34
N ASP A 359 -2.95 9.58 -20.57
CA ASP A 359 -1.57 9.15 -20.85
C ASP A 359 -1.20 7.74 -20.38
N ARG A 360 -2.19 6.85 -20.18
CA ARG A 360 -1.94 5.47 -19.70
C ARG A 360 -0.95 4.67 -20.55
N SER A 361 -0.99 4.84 -21.87
CA SER A 361 -0.01 4.26 -22.80
C SER A 361 1.41 4.71 -22.47
N ALA A 362 1.58 5.97 -22.08
CA ALA A 362 2.86 6.56 -21.75
C ALA A 362 3.40 6.14 -20.39
N TYR A 363 2.53 5.92 -19.40
CA TYR A 363 2.93 5.30 -18.14
C TYR A 363 3.45 3.88 -18.38
N TYR A 364 2.75 3.06 -19.16
CA TYR A 364 3.22 1.71 -19.48
C TYR A 364 4.52 1.71 -20.29
N TRP A 365 4.62 2.60 -21.28
CA TRP A 365 5.85 2.77 -22.05
C TRP A 365 7.03 3.16 -21.17
N ARG A 366 6.85 4.12 -20.26
CA ARG A 366 7.93 4.54 -19.38
C ARG A 366 8.26 3.51 -18.32
N TRP A 367 7.29 2.71 -17.88
CA TRP A 367 7.52 1.60 -16.97
C TRP A 367 8.41 0.52 -17.59
N GLU A 368 8.21 0.24 -18.88
CA GLU A 368 9.01 -0.68 -19.68
C GLU A 368 10.40 -0.10 -20.00
N ASN A 369 10.47 1.17 -20.38
CA ASN A 369 11.70 1.84 -20.83
C ASN A 369 12.31 2.71 -19.72
N ALA A 370 12.64 2.07 -18.60
CA ALA A 370 13.35 2.66 -17.46
C ALA A 370 14.55 1.78 -17.05
N PRO A 371 15.51 2.30 -16.26
CA PRO A 371 16.72 1.54 -15.90
C PRO A 371 16.43 0.24 -15.15
N THR A 372 15.34 0.21 -14.39
CA THR A 372 14.73 -1.02 -13.87
C THR A 372 13.38 -1.22 -14.57
N PRO A 373 13.33 -1.92 -15.72
CA PRO A 373 12.08 -2.21 -16.39
C PRO A 373 11.10 -2.91 -15.46
N PHE A 374 9.83 -2.54 -15.57
CA PHE A 374 8.74 -3.14 -14.79
C PHE A 374 8.98 -3.10 -13.27
N LYS A 375 9.58 -2.02 -12.77
CA LYS A 375 9.86 -1.86 -11.34
C LYS A 375 8.59 -2.09 -10.51
N THR A 376 8.66 -3.07 -9.62
CA THR A 376 7.59 -3.42 -8.66
C THR A 376 7.95 -3.06 -7.24
N SER A 377 9.24 -3.11 -6.89
CA SER A 377 9.67 -3.10 -5.50
C SER A 377 10.62 -1.96 -5.19
N GLY A 378 10.46 -1.42 -3.99
CA GLY A 378 11.50 -0.75 -3.21
C GLY A 378 11.53 -1.38 -1.82
N ASN A 379 11.05 -0.68 -0.79
CA ASN A 379 10.86 -1.29 0.53
C ASN A 379 9.56 -2.10 0.61
N VAL A 380 8.48 -1.63 -0.04
CA VAL A 380 7.25 -2.38 -0.30
C VAL A 380 7.30 -2.94 -1.73
N ASP A 381 6.84 -4.18 -1.93
CA ASP A 381 6.65 -4.75 -3.27
C ASP A 381 5.23 -4.49 -3.75
N LEU A 382 5.08 -3.81 -4.89
CA LEU A 382 3.81 -3.47 -5.54
C LEU A 382 3.39 -4.48 -6.62
N GLY A 383 4.13 -5.59 -6.79
CA GLY A 383 3.82 -6.63 -7.79
C GLY A 383 2.35 -7.07 -7.79
N PRO A 384 1.76 -7.45 -6.63
CA PRO A 384 0.33 -7.73 -6.53
C PRO A 384 -0.57 -6.61 -7.07
N ASP A 385 -0.32 -5.35 -6.73
CA ASP A 385 -1.15 -4.22 -7.17
C ASP A 385 -1.05 -4.01 -8.68
N GLN A 386 0.18 -4.12 -9.22
CA GLN A 386 0.45 -3.93 -10.63
C GLN A 386 -0.20 -5.03 -11.48
N ILE A 387 -0.18 -6.29 -11.03
CA ILE A 387 -0.89 -7.40 -11.71
C ILE A 387 -2.40 -7.12 -11.75
N VAL A 388 -2.99 -6.68 -10.63
CA VAL A 388 -4.43 -6.41 -10.59
C VAL A 388 -4.79 -5.22 -11.48
N LEU A 389 -3.97 -4.16 -11.49
CA LEU A 389 -4.23 -2.93 -12.23
C LEU A 389 -3.88 -2.97 -13.72
N TYR A 390 -2.98 -3.87 -14.13
CA TYR A 390 -2.51 -3.91 -15.50
C TYR A 390 -3.65 -4.25 -16.48
N ASP A 391 -3.71 -3.52 -17.58
CA ASP A 391 -4.68 -3.73 -18.66
C ASP A 391 -3.93 -4.06 -19.97
N PRO A 392 -4.02 -5.32 -20.45
CA PRO A 392 -3.32 -5.75 -21.64
C PRO A 392 -3.85 -5.13 -22.94
N ALA A 393 -5.00 -4.44 -22.91
CA ALA A 393 -5.52 -3.73 -24.09
C ALA A 393 -4.78 -2.40 -24.35
N VAL A 394 -4.04 -1.88 -23.38
CA VAL A 394 -3.29 -0.63 -23.52
C VAL A 394 -1.97 -0.89 -24.22
N VAL A 395 -1.81 -0.34 -25.42
CA VAL A 395 -0.54 -0.39 -26.16
C VAL A 395 0.42 0.65 -25.59
N PRO A 396 1.61 0.27 -25.07
CA PRO A 396 2.61 1.22 -24.63
C PRO A 396 3.08 2.14 -25.77
N ALA A 397 3.08 3.44 -25.54
CA ALA A 397 3.60 4.44 -26.48
C ALA A 397 4.09 5.68 -25.71
N PRO A 398 5.09 6.43 -26.19
CA PRO A 398 5.53 7.67 -25.53
C PRO A 398 4.38 8.70 -25.44
N PRO A 399 4.49 9.69 -24.55
CA PRO A 399 3.48 10.73 -24.42
C PRO A 399 3.25 11.50 -25.72
N ASP A 400 1.99 11.81 -25.99
CA ASP A 400 1.62 12.72 -27.07
C ASP A 400 1.96 14.19 -26.71
N GLY A 401 2.10 15.02 -27.75
CA GLY A 401 2.26 16.47 -27.60
C GLY A 401 3.69 16.93 -27.36
N SER A 402 3.83 18.11 -26.74
CA SER A 402 5.14 18.73 -26.50
C SER A 402 5.93 17.96 -25.44
N PRO A 403 7.20 17.58 -25.71
CA PRO A 403 8.10 17.03 -24.69
C PRO A 403 8.62 18.10 -23.72
N THR A 404 8.43 19.39 -24.03
CA THR A 404 8.71 20.52 -23.13
C THR A 404 7.47 20.83 -22.30
N ALA A 405 7.65 20.97 -20.98
CA ALA A 405 6.58 21.19 -20.01
C ALA A 405 6.97 22.23 -18.95
N PHE A 406 5.98 22.96 -18.44
CA PHE A 406 6.16 24.00 -17.41
C PHE A 406 5.18 23.78 -16.26
N TYR A 407 5.73 23.58 -15.08
CA TYR A 407 5.03 23.47 -13.81
C TYR A 407 5.33 24.74 -13.01
N VAL A 408 4.51 25.77 -13.23
CA VAL A 408 4.74 27.12 -12.70
C VAL A 408 4.61 27.14 -11.19
N GLU A 409 3.60 26.50 -10.62
CA GLU A 409 3.44 26.42 -9.17
C GLU A 409 4.52 25.54 -8.54
N GLY A 410 4.92 24.49 -9.24
CA GLY A 410 6.04 23.63 -8.88
C GLY A 410 7.42 24.25 -9.06
N GLY A 411 7.55 25.37 -9.77
CA GLY A 411 8.85 25.95 -10.12
C GLY A 411 9.72 25.05 -11.00
N ASN A 412 9.14 24.19 -11.85
CA ASN A 412 9.90 23.31 -12.74
C ASN A 412 9.65 23.65 -14.21
N ALA A 413 10.72 23.86 -14.98
CA ALA A 413 10.67 23.93 -16.44
C ALA A 413 11.49 22.79 -17.04
N ILE A 414 10.82 21.91 -17.78
CA ILE A 414 11.41 20.77 -18.47
C ILE A 414 11.54 21.12 -19.95
N PHE A 415 12.78 21.22 -20.42
CA PHE A 415 13.10 21.35 -21.84
C PHE A 415 13.58 20.00 -22.34
N ARG A 416 12.87 19.41 -23.30
CA ARG A 416 13.27 18.14 -23.93
C ARG A 416 13.04 18.20 -25.44
N SER A 417 13.93 17.63 -26.24
CA SER A 417 13.81 17.60 -27.71
C SER A 417 12.67 16.70 -28.22
N ASP A 418 12.54 15.51 -27.64
CA ASP A 418 11.60 14.44 -27.99
C ASP A 418 11.62 13.37 -26.87
N TRP A 419 10.93 12.24 -27.00
CA TRP A 419 10.88 11.19 -25.97
C TRP A 419 11.83 9.99 -26.22
N SER A 420 12.76 10.11 -27.18
CA SER A 420 13.73 9.05 -27.49
C SER A 420 14.85 8.96 -26.44
N GLU A 421 15.62 7.88 -26.48
CA GLU A 421 16.79 7.67 -25.62
C GLU A 421 17.92 8.66 -25.90
N ASP A 422 17.98 9.20 -27.13
CA ASP A 422 18.97 10.21 -27.57
C ASP A 422 18.51 11.66 -27.28
N ALA A 423 17.36 11.84 -26.63
CA ALA A 423 16.79 13.15 -26.39
C ALA A 423 17.73 14.04 -25.56
N VAL A 424 17.85 15.31 -25.96
CA VAL A 424 18.52 16.32 -25.14
C VAL A 424 17.52 16.88 -24.15
N MET A 425 17.86 16.84 -22.86
CA MET A 425 17.00 17.32 -21.78
C MET A 425 17.75 18.31 -20.87
N ALA A 426 17.05 19.35 -20.46
CA ALA A 426 17.46 20.25 -19.39
C ALA A 426 16.27 20.52 -18.48
N VAL A 427 16.51 20.52 -17.16
CA VAL A 427 15.51 20.90 -16.16
C VAL A 427 16.01 22.17 -15.48
N ALA A 428 15.17 23.21 -15.47
CA ALA A 428 15.43 24.43 -14.71
C ALA A 428 14.48 24.48 -13.50
N LEU A 429 15.06 24.71 -12.33
CA LEU A 429 14.36 24.86 -11.07
C LEU A 429 14.31 26.33 -10.67
N GLY A 430 13.13 26.77 -10.27
CA GLY A 430 12.84 28.12 -9.77
C GLY A 430 11.73 28.04 -8.74
N GLU A 431 11.91 27.18 -7.75
CA GLU A 431 10.92 26.87 -6.71
C GLU A 431 10.70 28.07 -5.79
N TYR A 432 9.44 28.37 -5.52
CA TYR A 432 9.01 29.44 -4.63
C TYR A 432 7.73 29.02 -3.88
N ASP A 433 7.39 29.74 -2.81
CA ASP A 433 6.24 29.46 -1.95
C ASP A 433 6.14 27.97 -1.58
N ALA A 434 5.02 27.33 -1.92
CA ALA A 434 4.73 25.93 -1.59
C ALA A 434 5.73 24.92 -2.18
N ALA A 435 6.41 25.26 -3.27
CA ALA A 435 7.47 24.42 -3.82
C ALA A 435 8.81 24.58 -3.08
N SER A 436 9.02 25.71 -2.39
CA SER A 436 10.26 26.00 -1.64
C SER A 436 10.19 25.73 -0.13
N LEU A 437 8.98 25.63 0.41
CA LEU A 437 8.72 25.29 1.80
C LEU A 437 8.65 23.76 1.89
N CYS A 438 9.31 23.16 2.88
CA CYS A 438 9.24 21.73 3.18
C CYS A 438 7.84 21.31 3.72
N GLY A 439 6.77 21.68 3.01
CA GLY A 439 5.37 21.51 3.39
C GLY A 439 4.66 22.81 3.77
N ARG A 440 3.33 22.74 3.77
CA ARG A 440 2.39 23.73 4.29
C ARG A 440 1.23 23.03 4.96
N ASP A 441 0.67 23.63 6.02
CA ASP A 441 -0.53 23.13 6.67
C ASP A 441 -1.81 23.46 5.86
N ARG A 442 -2.97 23.02 6.37
CA ARG A 442 -4.28 23.26 5.73
C ARG A 442 -4.67 24.74 5.65
N ASP A 443 -4.04 25.60 6.45
CA ASP A 443 -4.22 27.06 6.42
C ASP A 443 -3.19 27.74 5.50
N GLY A 444 -2.34 26.96 4.82
CA GLY A 444 -1.31 27.45 3.92
C GLY A 444 -0.08 28.01 4.64
N ARG A 445 0.13 27.67 5.91
CA ARG A 445 1.30 28.12 6.70
C ARG A 445 2.41 27.07 6.63
N GLY A 446 3.63 27.53 6.34
CA GLY A 446 4.86 26.71 6.32
C GLY A 446 5.56 26.67 7.66
#